data_AF-A0A1M3DZH6-F1
#
_entry.id   AF-A0A1M3DZH6-F1
#
_cell.length_a   1.000
_cell.length_b   1.000
_cell.length_c   1.000
_cell.angle_alpha   90.00
_cell.angle_beta   90.00
_cell.angle_gamma   90.00
#
_symmetry.space_group_name_H-M   'P 1'
#
loop_
_entity.id
_entity.type
_entity.pdbx_description
1 polymer ?
#
loop_
_entity_poly.entity_id
_entity_poly.type
_entity_poly.pdbx_seq_one_letter_code
_entity_poly.pdbx_strand_id
1 'polypeptide(L)'
;MVKATIEIAGESNFSPKQLEVVTLAAWFHDCGYTNTHRNHEDSSKTIAADFLRQCNYPEEDIRQVLACIEATRFPQNPKSPEEEVLADADLYHFTKTDYPKYERRLKMEFKTYLGKTYTDEEWDETNYALLKQHSYYTAYGKTVLQKFKEVNMERLKTKLTK
;
A
#
# COMPACT_ATOMS: atom_id res chain seq x y z
N MET A 1 3.42 -1.67 6.57
CA MET A 1 2.18 -0.90 6.71
C MET A 1 2.21 0.00 7.94
N VAL A 2 1.69 -0.37 9.12
CA VAL A 2 1.45 0.56 10.26
C VAL A 2 2.62 1.50 10.61
N LYS A 3 3.86 0.98 10.70
CA LYS A 3 5.04 1.84 10.97
C LYS A 3 5.27 2.91 9.89
N ALA A 4 5.09 2.54 8.62
CA ALA A 4 5.20 3.47 7.50
C ALA A 4 4.07 4.50 7.51
N THR A 5 2.84 4.08 7.84
CA THR A 5 1.71 5.00 8.00
C THR A 5 1.98 6.05 9.06
N ILE A 6 2.47 5.64 10.25
CA ILE A 6 2.80 6.57 11.34
C ILE A 6 3.93 7.54 10.93
N GLU A 7 4.95 7.05 10.23
CA GLU A 7 6.05 7.88 9.71
C GLU A 7 5.54 8.95 8.75
N ILE A 8 4.79 8.56 7.72
CA ILE A 8 4.28 9.50 6.70
C ILE A 8 3.25 10.47 7.30
N ALA A 9 2.39 9.99 8.20
CA ALA A 9 1.41 10.83 8.91
C ALA A 9 2.11 11.88 9.80
N GLY A 10 3.20 11.50 10.46
CA GLY A 10 4.03 12.41 11.26
C GLY A 10 4.63 13.54 10.42
N GLU A 11 5.21 13.19 9.27
CA GLU A 11 5.75 14.16 8.30
C GLU A 11 4.64 15.05 7.68
N SER A 12 3.40 14.57 7.67
CA SER A 12 2.22 15.30 7.19
C SER A 12 1.54 16.15 8.28
N ASN A 13 2.10 16.21 9.49
CA ASN A 13 1.57 16.96 10.65
C ASN A 13 0.12 16.61 11.01
N PHE A 14 -0.23 15.33 10.94
CA PHE A 14 -1.58 14.89 11.26
C PHE A 14 -1.95 15.15 12.72
N SER A 15 -3.18 15.59 12.95
CA SER A 15 -3.74 15.67 14.29
C SER A 15 -3.85 14.27 14.93
N PRO A 16 -3.94 14.16 16.27
CA PRO A 16 -4.12 12.86 16.93
C PRO A 16 -5.29 12.05 16.38
N LYS A 17 -6.37 12.73 15.98
CA LYS A 17 -7.56 12.09 15.42
C LYS A 17 -7.29 11.49 14.04
N GLN A 18 -6.64 12.25 13.16
CA GLN A 18 -6.28 11.77 11.83
C GLN A 18 -5.29 10.60 11.91
N LEU A 19 -4.30 10.71 12.81
CA LEU A 19 -3.33 9.64 13.06
C LEU A 19 -4.01 8.34 13.53
N GLU A 20 -5.00 8.45 14.43
CA GLU A 20 -5.80 7.30 14.87
C GLU A 20 -6.54 6.65 13.70
N VAL A 21 -7.24 7.43 12.88
CA VAL A 21 -7.98 6.94 11.70
C VAL A 21 -7.08 6.20 10.72
N VAL A 22 -5.97 6.79 10.30
CA VAL A 22 -5.06 6.12 9.33
C VAL A 22 -4.35 4.92 9.94
N THR A 23 -4.08 4.94 11.26
CA THR A 23 -3.47 3.80 11.95
C THR A 23 -4.45 2.62 12.01
N LEU A 24 -5.73 2.87 12.31
CA LEU A 24 -6.77 1.86 12.27
C LEU A 24 -6.91 1.28 10.85
N ALA A 25 -6.98 2.14 9.83
CA ALA A 25 -7.04 1.69 8.44
C ALA A 25 -5.83 0.82 8.07
N ALA A 26 -4.62 1.22 8.48
CA ALA A 26 -3.39 0.45 8.27
C ALA A 26 -3.41 -0.95 8.92
N TRP A 27 -4.04 -1.10 10.08
CA TRP A 27 -4.20 -2.41 10.72
C TRP A 27 -5.16 -3.31 9.95
N PHE A 28 -6.19 -2.76 9.32
CA PHE A 28 -7.26 -3.53 8.70
C PHE A 28 -7.18 -3.70 7.17
N HIS A 29 -6.40 -2.89 6.45
CA HIS A 29 -6.44 -2.80 4.97
C HIS A 29 -6.34 -4.17 4.25
N ASP A 30 -5.54 -5.09 4.76
CA ASP A 30 -5.28 -6.41 4.18
C ASP A 30 -5.95 -7.58 4.92
N CYS A 31 -6.78 -7.31 5.94
CA CYS A 31 -7.47 -8.37 6.68
C CYS A 31 -8.38 -9.23 5.78
N GLY A 32 -8.87 -8.67 4.68
CA GLY A 32 -9.73 -9.33 3.71
C GLY A 32 -9.08 -10.48 2.94
N TYR A 33 -7.74 -10.57 2.91
CA TYR A 33 -7.04 -11.73 2.33
C TYR A 33 -7.39 -13.05 3.03
N THR A 34 -7.90 -12.98 4.26
CA THR A 34 -8.44 -14.16 4.98
C THR A 34 -9.66 -14.78 4.31
N ASN A 35 -10.41 -14.01 3.52
CA ASN A 35 -11.63 -14.45 2.85
C ASN A 35 -11.48 -14.56 1.32
N THR A 36 -10.81 -13.60 0.68
CA THR A 36 -10.63 -13.56 -0.78
C THR A 36 -9.36 -12.83 -1.15
N HIS A 37 -8.69 -13.26 -2.23
CA HIS A 37 -7.58 -12.51 -2.82
C HIS A 37 -8.06 -11.44 -3.80
N ARG A 38 -9.19 -11.67 -4.48
CA ARG A 38 -9.79 -10.69 -5.39
C ARG A 38 -10.69 -9.76 -4.60
N ASN A 39 -10.51 -8.45 -4.77
CA ASN A 39 -11.27 -7.42 -4.05
C ASN A 39 -11.22 -7.63 -2.53
N HIS A 40 -10.03 -7.94 -2.01
CA HIS A 40 -9.82 -8.17 -0.58
C HIS A 40 -10.17 -6.91 0.22
N GLU A 41 -10.05 -5.72 -0.36
CA GLU A 41 -10.38 -4.43 0.25
C GLU A 41 -11.86 -4.36 0.67
N ASP A 42 -12.79 -4.94 -0.09
CA ASP A 42 -14.21 -4.98 0.29
C ASP A 42 -14.45 -5.86 1.52
N SER A 43 -13.73 -6.99 1.59
CA SER A 43 -13.75 -7.83 2.77
C SER A 43 -13.06 -7.16 3.96
N SER A 44 -11.94 -6.47 3.74
CA SER A 44 -11.22 -5.72 4.78
C SER A 44 -12.09 -4.63 5.39
N LYS A 45 -12.81 -3.87 4.56
CA LYS A 45 -13.77 -2.85 5.01
C LYS A 45 -14.88 -3.46 5.86
N THR A 46 -15.40 -4.61 5.47
CA THR A 46 -16.44 -5.32 6.25
C THR A 46 -15.91 -5.72 7.63
N ILE A 47 -14.74 -6.35 7.68
CA ILE A 47 -14.08 -6.76 8.93
C ILE A 47 -13.81 -5.53 9.83
N ALA A 48 -13.28 -4.45 9.26
CA ALA A 48 -12.99 -3.22 9.98
C ALA A 48 -14.26 -2.60 10.57
N ALA A 49 -15.32 -2.46 9.76
CA ALA A 49 -16.57 -1.86 10.18
C ALA A 49 -17.22 -2.64 11.33
N ASP A 50 -17.27 -3.97 11.22
CA ASP A 50 -17.88 -4.83 12.23
C ASP A 50 -17.11 -4.75 13.55
N PHE A 51 -15.78 -4.81 13.50
CA PHE A 51 -14.94 -4.68 14.70
C PHE A 51 -15.11 -3.29 15.35
N LEU A 52 -15.01 -2.22 14.58
CA LEU A 52 -15.08 -0.86 15.10
C LEU A 52 -16.46 -0.53 15.71
N ARG A 53 -17.55 -1.04 15.12
CA ARG A 53 -18.90 -0.93 15.70
C ARG A 53 -19.03 -1.65 17.01
N GLN A 54 -18.46 -2.85 17.14
CA GLN A 54 -18.43 -3.60 18.41
C GLN A 54 -17.66 -2.83 19.50
N CYS A 55 -16.67 -2.04 19.11
CA CYS A 55 -15.95 -1.13 20.02
C CYS A 55 -16.67 0.20 20.29
N ASN A 56 -17.89 0.41 19.77
CA ASN A 56 -18.62 1.68 19.83
C ASN A 56 -17.83 2.87 19.23
N TYR A 57 -17.02 2.63 18.20
CA TYR A 57 -16.29 3.70 17.51
C TYR A 57 -17.27 4.58 16.70
N PRO A 58 -17.08 5.91 16.64
CA PRO A 58 -18.04 6.80 15.97
C PRO A 58 -18.20 6.48 14.48
N GLU A 59 -19.45 6.38 14.00
CA GLU A 59 -19.74 6.03 12.60
C GLU A 59 -19.10 6.99 11.58
N GLU A 60 -18.95 8.27 11.92
CA GLU A 60 -18.27 9.24 11.05
C GLU A 60 -16.79 8.90 10.85
N ASP A 61 -16.13 8.41 11.89
CA ASP A 61 -14.72 8.02 11.84
C ASP A 61 -14.55 6.64 11.22
N ILE A 62 -15.50 5.72 11.43
CA ILE A 62 -15.55 4.44 10.71
C ILE A 62 -15.56 4.71 9.22
N ARG A 63 -16.42 5.62 8.73
CA ARG A 63 -16.46 5.96 7.29
C ARG A 63 -15.10 6.44 6.76
N GLN A 64 -14.35 7.21 7.54
CA GLN A 64 -13.01 7.66 7.15
C GLN A 64 -12.01 6.50 7.11
N VAL A 65 -12.03 5.59 8.10
CA VAL A 65 -11.22 4.37 8.10
C VAL A 65 -11.49 3.54 6.85
N LEU A 66 -12.76 3.33 6.50
CA LEU A 66 -13.15 2.55 5.32
C LEU A 66 -12.74 3.23 4.00
N ALA A 67 -12.81 4.57 3.94
CA ALA A 67 -12.33 5.33 2.78
C ALA A 67 -10.81 5.19 2.60
N CYS A 68 -10.06 5.23 3.70
CA CYS A 68 -8.62 4.98 3.66
C CYS A 68 -8.30 3.58 3.13
N ILE A 69 -8.98 2.53 3.64
CA ILE A 69 -8.81 1.16 3.14
C ILE A 69 -9.14 1.08 1.64
N GLU A 70 -10.22 1.73 1.18
CA GLU A 70 -10.55 1.74 -0.25
C GLU A 70 -9.46 2.41 -1.10
N ALA A 71 -8.76 3.41 -0.58
CA ALA A 71 -7.69 4.09 -1.29
C ALA A 71 -6.44 3.23 -1.54
N THR A 72 -6.28 2.07 -0.87
CA THR A 72 -5.20 1.12 -1.18
C THR A 72 -5.52 0.24 -2.39
N ARG A 73 -6.78 0.22 -2.86
CA ARG A 73 -7.17 -0.55 -4.04
C ARG A 73 -6.38 -0.07 -5.26
N PHE A 74 -5.78 -1.01 -5.99
CA PHE A 74 -4.99 -0.69 -7.17
C PHE A 74 -5.85 -0.62 -8.45
N PRO A 75 -5.69 0.41 -9.31
CA PRO A 75 -4.83 1.59 -9.15
C PRO A 75 -5.40 2.56 -8.11
N GLN A 76 -4.50 3.09 -7.27
CA GLN A 76 -4.87 3.98 -6.17
C GLN A 76 -5.44 5.31 -6.68
N ASN A 77 -6.44 5.83 -5.96
CA ASN A 77 -7.06 7.12 -6.27
C ASN A 77 -7.54 7.82 -4.98
N PRO A 78 -6.60 8.21 -4.10
CA PRO A 78 -6.91 8.85 -2.82
C PRO A 78 -7.58 10.21 -3.03
N LYS A 79 -8.55 10.53 -2.16
CA LYS A 79 -9.40 11.74 -2.24
C LYS A 79 -9.26 12.66 -1.03
N SER A 80 -8.48 12.27 -0.05
CA SER A 80 -8.23 13.02 1.19
C SER A 80 -6.77 12.83 1.63
N PRO A 81 -6.22 13.73 2.47
CA PRO A 81 -4.87 13.57 3.00
C PRO A 81 -4.67 12.22 3.69
N GLU A 82 -5.65 11.73 4.45
CA GLU A 82 -5.61 10.45 5.15
C GLU A 82 -5.50 9.27 4.18
N GLU A 83 -6.25 9.32 3.08
CA GLU A 83 -6.17 8.35 1.99
C GLU A 83 -4.80 8.41 1.28
N GLU A 84 -4.23 9.61 1.05
CA GLU A 84 -2.90 9.79 0.44
C GLU A 84 -1.81 9.14 1.30
N VAL A 85 -1.87 9.35 2.63
CA VAL A 85 -0.93 8.76 3.58
C VAL A 85 -1.00 7.24 3.51
N LEU A 86 -2.20 6.65 3.48
CA LEU A 86 -2.32 5.19 3.45
C LEU A 86 -1.89 4.61 2.10
N ALA A 87 -2.23 5.28 0.99
CA ALA A 87 -1.80 4.88 -0.34
C ALA A 87 -0.26 4.85 -0.46
N ASP A 88 0.42 5.89 0.02
CA ASP A 88 1.88 5.95 0.05
C ASP A 88 2.49 4.90 1.01
N ALA A 89 1.84 4.65 2.15
CA ALA A 89 2.29 3.68 3.15
C ALA A 89 2.19 2.22 2.66
N ASP A 90 1.18 1.92 1.84
CA ASP A 90 0.96 0.61 1.23
C ASP A 90 2.13 0.21 0.31
N LEU A 91 2.54 1.17 -0.52
CA LEU A 91 3.63 1.00 -1.48
C LEU A 91 5.00 1.40 -0.94
N TYR A 92 5.12 1.62 0.38
CA TYR A 92 6.38 1.99 1.04
C TYR A 92 7.48 0.96 0.78
N HIS A 93 7.13 -0.31 0.60
CA HIS A 93 8.09 -1.39 0.32
C HIS A 93 8.93 -1.15 -0.94
N PHE A 94 8.46 -0.33 -1.90
CA PHE A 94 9.25 0.12 -3.06
C PHE A 94 10.51 0.92 -2.71
N THR A 95 10.57 1.47 -1.50
CA THR A 95 11.71 2.27 -1.02
C THR A 95 12.76 1.45 -0.28
N LYS A 96 12.45 0.19 0.07
CA LYS A 96 13.32 -0.61 0.93
C LYS A 96 14.50 -1.17 0.15
N THR A 97 15.65 -1.29 0.81
CA THR A 97 16.86 -1.88 0.22
C THR A 97 16.73 -3.38 0.00
N ASP A 98 15.86 -4.06 0.74
CA ASP A 98 15.53 -5.47 0.58
C ASP A 98 14.33 -5.71 -0.35
N TYR A 99 13.89 -4.70 -1.09
CA TYR A 99 12.88 -4.81 -2.15
C TYR A 99 13.08 -6.01 -3.11
N PRO A 100 14.30 -6.41 -3.53
CA PRO A 100 14.50 -7.66 -4.29
C PRO A 100 13.93 -8.94 -3.64
N LYS A 101 13.87 -9.00 -2.31
CA LYS A 101 13.24 -10.13 -1.62
C LYS A 101 11.72 -10.00 -1.66
N TYR A 102 11.21 -8.78 -1.57
CA TYR A 102 9.78 -8.50 -1.66
C TYR A 102 9.23 -8.85 -3.05
N GLU A 103 9.85 -8.38 -4.13
CA GLU A 103 9.41 -8.67 -5.51
C GLU A 103 9.36 -10.18 -5.80
N ARG A 104 10.31 -10.95 -5.26
CA ARG A 104 10.34 -12.42 -5.42
C ARG A 104 9.20 -13.11 -4.69
N ARG A 105 8.83 -12.63 -3.49
CA ARG A 105 7.66 -13.15 -2.76
C ARG A 105 6.38 -12.84 -3.51
N LEU A 106 6.25 -11.62 -4.03
CA LEU A 106 5.09 -11.21 -4.82
C LEU A 106 4.95 -12.06 -6.10
N LYS A 107 6.05 -12.35 -6.80
CA LYS A 107 6.06 -13.28 -7.95
C LYS A 107 5.50 -14.66 -7.58
N MET A 108 5.93 -15.20 -6.43
CA MET A 108 5.47 -16.50 -5.96
C MET A 108 4.00 -16.49 -5.54
N GLU A 109 3.56 -15.40 -4.93
CA GLU A 109 2.16 -15.18 -4.56
C GLU A 109 1.26 -15.17 -5.80
N PHE A 110 1.64 -14.43 -6.85
CA PHE A 110 0.89 -14.36 -8.12
C PHE A 110 0.80 -15.74 -8.79
N LYS A 111 1.88 -16.51 -8.73
CA LYS A 111 1.87 -17.90 -9.21
C LYS A 111 0.90 -18.77 -8.41
N THR A 112 0.92 -18.67 -7.08
CA THR A 112 0.18 -19.56 -6.18
C THR A 112 -1.31 -19.27 -6.18
N TYR A 113 -1.69 -17.99 -6.11
CA TYR A 113 -3.08 -17.60 -5.87
C TYR A 113 -3.79 -17.06 -7.12
N LEU A 114 -3.05 -16.56 -8.12
CA LEU A 114 -3.62 -16.02 -9.36
C LEU A 114 -3.34 -16.91 -10.58
N GLY A 115 -2.53 -17.97 -10.43
CA GLY A 115 -2.12 -18.83 -11.54
C GLY A 115 -1.24 -18.13 -12.58
N LYS A 116 -0.70 -16.95 -12.26
CA LYS A 116 0.13 -16.16 -13.16
C LYS A 116 1.59 -16.55 -13.03
N THR A 117 2.16 -17.15 -14.07
CA THR A 117 3.57 -17.52 -14.11
C THR A 117 4.30 -16.55 -15.03
N TYR A 118 5.47 -16.09 -14.58
CA TYR A 118 6.34 -15.19 -15.33
C TYR A 118 7.75 -15.79 -15.38
N THR A 119 8.44 -15.64 -16.50
CA THR A 119 9.91 -15.78 -16.54
C THR A 119 10.56 -14.70 -15.67
N ASP A 120 11.87 -14.80 -15.43
CA ASP A 120 12.57 -13.77 -14.66
C ASP A 120 12.61 -12.43 -15.42
N GLU A 121 12.78 -12.48 -16.74
CA GLU A 121 12.75 -11.30 -17.63
C GLU A 121 11.37 -10.64 -17.64
N GLU A 122 10.29 -11.39 -17.89
CA GLU A 122 8.91 -10.86 -17.89
C GLU A 122 8.54 -10.25 -16.54
N TRP A 123 9.03 -10.84 -15.45
CA TRP A 123 8.78 -10.33 -14.11
C TRP A 123 9.55 -9.03 -13.85
N ASP A 124 10.83 -8.96 -14.21
CA ASP A 124 11.63 -7.74 -14.05
C ASP A 124 11.05 -6.60 -14.90
N GLU A 125 10.55 -6.86 -16.11
CA GLU A 125 9.85 -5.89 -16.97
C GLU A 125 8.54 -5.40 -16.34
N THR A 126 7.69 -6.35 -15.91
CA THR A 126 6.40 -6.05 -15.25
C THR A 126 6.63 -5.20 -14.01
N ASN A 127 7.64 -5.55 -13.22
CA ASN A 127 7.95 -4.85 -11.99
C ASN A 127 8.50 -3.45 -12.25
N TYR A 128 9.41 -3.30 -13.23
CA TYR A 128 9.91 -1.99 -13.63
C TYR A 128 8.79 -1.08 -14.13
N ALA A 129 7.86 -1.61 -14.93
CA ALA A 129 6.69 -0.87 -15.40
C ALA A 129 5.80 -0.41 -14.24
N LEU A 130 5.56 -1.27 -13.25
CA LEU A 130 4.80 -0.93 -12.04
C LEU A 130 5.43 0.24 -11.27
N LEU A 131 6.74 0.17 -10.99
CA LEU A 131 7.44 1.24 -10.25
C LEU A 131 7.42 2.57 -11.02
N LYS A 132 7.53 2.49 -12.36
CA LYS A 132 7.52 3.65 -13.26
C LYS A 132 6.15 4.31 -13.36
N GLN A 133 5.07 3.51 -13.40
CA GLN A 133 3.70 4.02 -13.49
C GLN A 133 3.22 4.57 -12.14
N HIS A 134 3.64 3.97 -11.03
CA HIS A 134 3.28 4.39 -9.69
C HIS A 134 3.83 5.78 -9.35
N SER A 135 3.02 6.61 -8.69
CA SER A 135 3.38 7.92 -8.17
C SER A 135 2.92 8.05 -6.72
N TYR A 136 3.76 8.68 -5.88
CA TYR A 136 3.38 8.99 -4.50
C TYR A 136 2.49 10.25 -4.45
N TYR A 137 1.64 10.33 -3.44
CA TYR A 137 0.63 11.39 -3.29
C TYR A 137 1.07 12.45 -2.26
N THR A 138 1.60 12.04 -1.11
CA THR A 138 2.00 12.98 -0.06
C THR A 138 3.24 13.78 -0.44
N ALA A 139 3.44 14.95 0.18
CA ALA A 139 4.65 15.74 -0.01
C ALA A 139 5.93 14.96 0.38
N TYR A 140 5.87 14.21 1.48
CA TYR A 140 6.94 13.32 1.91
C TYR A 140 7.20 12.20 0.89
N GLY A 141 6.14 11.56 0.40
CA GLY A 141 6.24 10.53 -0.62
C GLY A 141 6.91 11.02 -1.91
N LYS A 142 6.50 12.19 -2.39
CA LYS A 142 7.05 12.83 -3.60
C LYS A 142 8.51 13.25 -3.47
N THR A 143 8.96 13.65 -2.27
CA THR A 143 10.29 14.25 -2.07
C THR A 143 11.32 13.33 -1.43
N VAL A 144 10.87 12.33 -0.68
CA VAL A 144 11.71 11.38 0.07
C VAL A 144 11.54 9.97 -0.48
N LEU A 145 10.33 9.41 -0.45
CA LEU A 145 10.10 8.02 -0.87
C LEU A 145 10.41 7.80 -2.36
N GLN A 146 10.13 8.80 -3.20
CA GLN A 146 10.45 8.79 -4.62
C GLN A 146 11.95 8.55 -4.88
N LYS A 147 12.84 9.22 -4.13
CA LYS A 147 14.30 9.07 -4.30
C LYS A 147 14.76 7.65 -4.02
N PHE A 148 14.19 7.00 -2.99
CA PHE A 148 14.52 5.62 -2.66
C PHE A 148 13.91 4.63 -3.65
N LYS A 149 12.70 4.90 -4.17
CA LYS A 149 12.11 4.11 -5.27
C LYS A 149 12.99 4.14 -6.51
N GLU A 150 13.56 5.31 -6.85
CA GLU A 150 14.46 5.47 -8.00
C GLU A 150 15.70 4.59 -7.93
N VAL A 151 16.28 4.39 -6.72
CA VAL A 151 17.39 3.44 -6.53
C VAL A 151 16.99 2.01 -6.95
N ASN A 152 15.79 1.58 -6.57
CA ASN A 152 15.27 0.26 -6.96
C ASN A 152 14.93 0.20 -8.45
N MET A 153 14.46 1.29 -9.05
CA MET A 153 14.21 1.38 -10.49
C MET A 153 15.50 1.26 -11.31
N GLU A 154 16.57 1.95 -10.92
CA GLU A 154 17.87 1.87 -11.62
C GLU A 154 18.48 0.47 -11.50
N ARG A 155 18.32 -0.19 -10.34
CA ARG A 155 18.70 -1.60 -10.17
C ARG A 155 17.98 -2.51 -11.18
N LEU A 156 16.66 -2.38 -11.32
CA LEU A 156 15.86 -3.16 -12.27
C LEU A 156 16.26 -2.85 -13.72
N LYS A 157 16.42 -1.57 -14.07
CA LYS A 157 16.87 -1.14 -15.39
C LYS A 157 18.22 -1.75 -15.78
N THR A 158 19.18 -1.79 -14.84
CA THR A 158 20.49 -2.41 -15.07
C THR A 158 20.41 -3.90 -15.37
N LYS A 159 19.44 -4.61 -14.75
CA LYS A 159 19.21 -6.02 -15.06
C LYS A 159 18.62 -6.22 -16.46
N LEU A 160 17.69 -5.35 -16.86
CA LEU A 160 16.99 -5.44 -18.16
C LEU A 160 17.89 -5.10 -19.35
N THR A 161 18.97 -4.35 -19.13
CA THR A 161 19.94 -3.99 -20.18
C THR A 161 21.09 -4.99 -20.35
N LYS A 162 21.14 -6.07 -19.55
CA LYS A 162 22.14 -7.14 -19.64
C LYS A 162 21.62 -8.30 -20.44
#